data_AF-A0A2E5JZ79-F1
#
_entry.id   AF-A0A2E5JZ79-F1
#
_cell.length_a   1.000
_cell.length_b   1.000
_cell.length_c   1.000
_cell.angle_alpha   90.00
_cell.angle_beta   90.00
_cell.angle_gamma   90.00
#
_symmetry.space_group_name_H-M   'P 1'
#
loop_
_entity.id
_entity.type
_entity.pdbx_description
1 polymer ?
#
loop_
_entity_poly.entity_id
_entity_poly.type
_entity_poly.pdbx_seq_one_letter_code
_entity_poly.pdbx_strand_id
1 'polypeptide(L)'
;MKYGYLKTIWHLLVLVFVCFFVVQYFLGGSGNTNEYPSKPIQVVVPFSPGGGTDTFARIIQKGIKDNNLMPQPLVIVNKPGGGTTIGSGYVKDARNDGYTLLCLHEAMITAFVTGQSPHGPEAFESIAATGEIIQILLVGNDSPFHTMDDFMAAANAQPDTIKVGVTLSMPTHFTGLMLEDVAPGVRFRYVSSGGGAARLSSLMGGHVDAAFFSVAEYIRFKANGLRPLATFGDGRHPGAPQVPFAKELGYEMSNSNLQYWWFPKDTDPSKIAYMRTVLEEAMQTDYVQTRLEELSILPQLIVGEELRRRIGDRMVSFAGMSLKQRVDLPNVAGWTVGAILVFGLGILQSRLRSPEIVPGISDAPVLRFDLARICLLAAALYVLVMALGWLSFVWATLLFVPFCGLTLSGFSSTRILYALEISLLISFGVHFIFTKLFLVSLP
;
A
#
# COMPACT_ATOMS: atom_id res chain seq x y z
N MET A 1 -37.73 42.92 13.30
CA MET A 1 -38.16 42.47 11.95
C MET A 1 -37.04 42.43 10.90
N LYS A 2 -36.06 43.35 10.87
CA LYS A 2 -35.01 43.37 9.81
C LYS A 2 -33.97 42.22 9.85
N TYR A 3 -33.69 41.63 11.01
CA TYR A 3 -32.72 40.52 11.13
C TYR A 3 -33.24 39.16 10.63
N GLY A 4 -34.55 38.93 10.68
CA GLY A 4 -35.15 37.67 10.21
C GLY A 4 -35.10 37.54 8.69
N TYR A 5 -35.38 38.64 7.98
CA TYR A 5 -35.34 38.69 6.51
C TYR A 5 -33.94 38.40 5.95
N LEU A 6 -32.89 38.94 6.57
CA LEU A 6 -31.52 38.73 6.13
C LEU A 6 -31.09 37.26 6.25
N LYS A 7 -31.58 36.56 7.29
CA LYS A 7 -31.32 35.14 7.53
C LYS A 7 -32.05 34.26 6.51
N THR A 8 -33.31 34.58 6.20
CA THR A 8 -34.09 33.88 5.18
C THR A 8 -33.49 34.05 3.78
N ILE A 9 -33.02 35.26 3.45
CA ILE A 9 -32.32 35.55 2.18
C ILE A 9 -31.02 34.76 2.10
N TRP A 10 -30.24 34.69 3.19
CA TRP A 10 -29.01 33.91 3.23
C TRP A 10 -29.26 32.41 3.01
N HIS A 11 -30.28 31.84 3.67
CA HIS A 11 -30.65 30.43 3.45
C HIS A 11 -31.15 30.17 2.03
N LEU A 12 -31.91 31.08 1.43
CA LEU A 12 -32.33 31.00 0.03
C LEU A 12 -31.14 31.05 -0.93
N LEU A 13 -30.17 31.94 -0.69
CA LEU A 13 -28.95 32.02 -1.49
C LEU A 13 -28.10 30.75 -1.38
N VAL A 14 -27.95 30.20 -0.17
CA VAL A 14 -27.25 28.92 0.03
C VAL A 14 -27.99 27.79 -0.67
N LEU A 15 -29.32 27.76 -0.62
CA LEU A 15 -30.12 26.71 -1.26
C LEU A 15 -30.06 26.81 -2.79
N VAL A 16 -30.12 28.03 -3.35
CA VAL A 16 -29.91 28.27 -4.79
C VAL A 16 -28.49 27.89 -5.20
N PHE A 17 -27.49 28.19 -4.37
CA PHE A 17 -26.10 27.80 -4.63
C PHE A 17 -25.92 26.27 -4.61
N VAL A 18 -26.48 25.57 -3.62
CA VAL A 18 -26.47 24.11 -3.56
C VAL A 18 -27.23 23.49 -4.74
N CYS A 19 -28.42 23.99 -5.07
CA CYS A 19 -29.18 23.55 -6.24
C CYS A 19 -28.42 23.81 -7.55
N PHE A 20 -27.72 24.94 -7.68
CA PHE A 20 -26.87 25.23 -8.83
C PHE A 20 -25.74 24.20 -8.96
N PHE A 21 -25.06 23.85 -7.86
CA PHE A 21 -24.01 22.83 -7.87
C PHE A 21 -24.55 21.41 -8.12
N VAL A 22 -25.73 21.08 -7.60
CA VAL A 22 -26.41 19.79 -7.85
C VAL A 22 -26.87 19.71 -9.31
N VAL A 23 -27.42 20.79 -9.87
CA VAL A 23 -27.80 20.84 -11.29
C VAL A 23 -26.57 20.80 -12.20
N GLN A 24 -25.46 21.45 -11.84
CA GLN A 24 -24.17 21.31 -12.53
C GLN A 24 -23.64 19.86 -12.46
N TYR A 25 -23.83 19.17 -11.34
CA TYR A 25 -23.46 17.77 -11.19
C TYR A 25 -24.27 16.84 -12.11
N PHE A 26 -25.56 17.11 -12.31
CA PHE A 26 -26.42 16.32 -13.22
C PHE A 26 -26.34 16.73 -14.69
N LEU A 27 -26.05 18.01 -14.99
CA LEU A 27 -25.88 18.50 -16.37
C LEU A 27 -24.45 18.28 -16.90
N GLY A 28 -23.49 17.92 -16.06
CA GLY A 28 -22.11 17.61 -16.45
C GLY A 28 -21.91 16.30 -17.22
N GLY A 29 -22.99 15.63 -17.64
CA GLY A 29 -22.98 14.28 -18.19
C GLY A 29 -23.75 14.13 -19.50
N SER A 30 -23.59 15.05 -20.45
CA SER A 30 -24.01 14.85 -21.84
C SER A 30 -23.28 15.87 -22.73
N GLY A 31 -22.15 15.48 -23.30
CA GLY A 31 -21.32 16.39 -24.09
C GLY A 31 -20.32 15.67 -24.98
N ASN A 32 -20.81 15.27 -26.16
CA ASN A 32 -20.11 14.99 -27.40
C ASN A 32 -19.08 13.85 -27.49
N THR A 33 -19.07 13.26 -28.68
CA THR A 33 -18.01 12.49 -29.34
C THR A 33 -16.74 13.33 -29.51
N ASN A 34 -16.22 13.90 -28.42
CA ASN A 34 -14.90 14.50 -28.40
C ASN A 34 -13.88 13.37 -28.40
N GLU A 35 -12.90 13.46 -29.29
CA GLU A 35 -11.77 12.55 -29.36
C GLU A 35 -11.16 12.38 -27.96
N TYR A 36 -11.05 11.13 -27.52
CA TYR A 36 -10.33 10.78 -26.29
C TYR A 36 -8.82 10.76 -26.60
N PRO A 37 -7.98 11.36 -25.75
CA PRO A 37 -8.30 12.16 -24.58
C PRO A 37 -8.55 13.64 -24.89
N SER A 38 -9.58 14.20 -24.26
CA SER A 38 -9.94 15.63 -24.35
C SER A 38 -9.49 16.49 -23.15
N LYS A 39 -8.88 15.88 -22.13
CA LYS A 39 -8.31 16.54 -20.95
C LYS A 39 -7.09 15.74 -20.45
N PRO A 40 -6.23 16.33 -19.59
CA PRO A 40 -5.08 15.62 -19.02
C PRO A 40 -5.45 14.29 -18.37
N ILE A 41 -4.58 13.30 -18.54
CA ILE A 41 -4.73 11.97 -17.93
C ILE A 41 -3.82 11.90 -16.70
N GLN A 42 -4.39 11.55 -15.54
CA GLN A 42 -3.66 11.38 -14.30
C GLN A 42 -3.06 9.97 -14.20
N VAL A 43 -1.79 9.86 -13.81
CA VAL A 43 -1.15 8.60 -13.41
C VAL A 43 -0.81 8.67 -11.94
N VAL A 44 -1.41 7.78 -11.16
CA VAL A 44 -1.14 7.64 -9.74
C VAL A 44 0.05 6.71 -9.55
N VAL A 45 1.05 7.19 -8.82
CA VAL A 45 2.22 6.40 -8.39
C VAL A 45 2.17 6.27 -6.87
N PRO A 46 2.06 5.06 -6.30
CA PRO A 46 1.84 4.87 -4.87
C PRO A 46 3.14 4.91 -4.04
N PHE A 47 4.05 5.80 -4.43
CA PHE A 47 5.37 6.00 -3.82
C PHE A 47 5.70 7.49 -3.75
N SER A 48 6.63 7.85 -2.87
CA SER A 48 7.14 9.20 -2.76
C SER A 48 7.80 9.66 -4.08
N PRO A 49 7.73 10.97 -4.41
CA PRO A 49 8.45 11.53 -5.55
C PRO A 49 9.94 11.18 -5.51
N GLY A 50 10.55 10.93 -6.67
CA GLY A 50 11.96 10.54 -6.81
C GLY A 50 12.26 9.06 -6.53
N GLY A 51 11.27 8.26 -6.14
CA GLY A 51 11.39 6.80 -6.08
C GLY A 51 11.55 6.15 -7.46
N GLY A 52 11.87 4.84 -7.49
CA GLY A 52 12.09 4.10 -8.74
C GLY A 52 10.89 4.13 -9.70
N THR A 53 9.68 3.83 -9.21
CA THR A 53 8.46 3.89 -10.03
C THR A 53 8.08 5.31 -10.44
N ASP A 54 8.31 6.32 -9.59
CA ASP A 54 8.07 7.73 -9.96
C ASP A 54 9.01 8.16 -11.10
N THR A 55 10.29 7.82 -10.98
CA THR A 55 11.30 8.08 -12.01
C THR A 55 10.94 7.38 -13.32
N PHE A 56 10.56 6.10 -13.24
CA PHE A 56 10.12 5.32 -14.40
C PHE A 56 8.90 5.96 -15.08
N ALA A 57 7.84 6.28 -14.34
CA ALA A 57 6.64 6.88 -14.89
C ALA A 57 6.91 8.25 -15.54
N ARG A 58 7.84 9.05 -14.97
CA ARG A 58 8.26 10.34 -15.55
C ARG A 58 9.09 10.20 -16.82
N ILE A 59 9.89 9.14 -16.95
CA ILE A 59 10.61 8.84 -18.20
C ILE A 59 9.62 8.56 -19.32
N ILE A 60 8.62 7.70 -19.07
CA ILE A 60 7.55 7.41 -20.03
C ILE A 60 6.74 8.67 -20.35
N GLN A 61 6.35 9.45 -19.33
CA GLN A 61 5.65 10.73 -19.50
C GLN A 61 6.42 11.69 -20.42
N LYS A 62 7.74 11.82 -20.24
CA LYS A 62 8.58 12.68 -21.08
C LYS A 62 8.73 12.13 -22.50
N GLY A 63 8.89 10.82 -22.67
CA GLY A 63 8.90 10.17 -23.99
C GLY A 63 7.61 10.46 -24.78
N ILE A 64 6.45 10.33 -24.13
CA ILE A 64 5.14 10.68 -24.71
C ILE A 64 5.09 12.16 -25.10
N LYS A 65 5.49 13.05 -24.18
CA LYS A 65 5.40 14.50 -24.38
C LYS A 65 6.31 14.98 -25.51
N ASP A 66 7.58 14.59 -25.49
CA ASP A 66 8.58 15.10 -26.43
C ASP A 66 8.31 14.63 -27.88
N ASN A 67 7.60 13.51 -28.04
CA ASN A 67 7.24 12.95 -29.34
C ASN A 67 5.78 13.24 -29.74
N ASN A 68 5.03 14.03 -28.96
CA ASN A 68 3.63 14.38 -29.21
C ASN A 68 2.73 13.15 -29.45
N LEU A 69 2.94 12.04 -28.72
CA LEU A 69 2.20 10.79 -28.92
C LEU A 69 0.73 10.85 -28.47
N MET A 70 0.33 11.94 -27.80
CA MET A 70 -1.02 12.15 -27.28
C MET A 70 -1.34 13.66 -27.25
N PRO A 71 -2.56 14.09 -27.59
CA PRO A 71 -2.92 15.51 -27.63
C PRO A 71 -3.05 16.15 -26.23
N GLN A 72 -3.08 15.34 -25.18
CA GLN A 72 -3.20 15.78 -23.79
C GLN A 72 -2.00 15.34 -22.98
N PRO A 73 -1.62 16.09 -21.93
CA PRO A 73 -0.51 15.68 -21.08
C PRO A 73 -0.91 14.52 -20.16
N LEU A 74 0.05 13.62 -19.94
CA LEU A 74 0.03 12.67 -18.83
C LEU A 74 0.54 13.41 -17.57
N VAL A 75 -0.11 13.28 -16.41
CA VAL A 75 0.24 13.99 -15.16
C VAL A 75 0.49 13.00 -14.04
N ILE A 76 1.73 12.92 -13.56
CA ILE A 76 2.11 12.04 -12.45
C ILE A 76 1.68 12.63 -11.11
N VAL A 77 0.96 11.84 -10.31
CA VAL A 77 0.52 12.19 -8.95
C VAL A 77 0.95 11.11 -7.96
N ASN A 78 1.81 11.49 -7.02
CA ASN A 78 2.32 10.59 -5.99
C ASN A 78 1.32 10.44 -4.83
N LYS A 79 0.98 9.21 -4.47
CA LYS A 79 0.11 8.86 -3.32
C LYS A 79 0.73 7.74 -2.46
N PRO A 80 1.80 8.03 -1.70
CA PRO A 80 2.47 7.03 -0.87
C PRO A 80 1.62 6.55 0.32
N GLY A 81 2.00 5.41 0.90
CA GLY A 81 1.48 4.90 2.17
C GLY A 81 0.81 3.54 2.08
N GLY A 82 0.61 2.90 3.25
CA GLY A 82 -0.07 1.60 3.39
C GLY A 82 0.51 0.47 2.53
N GLY A 83 1.83 0.42 2.30
CA GLY A 83 2.42 -0.62 1.44
C GLY A 83 1.92 -0.58 -0.01
N THR A 84 1.63 0.62 -0.52
CA THR A 84 1.01 0.94 -1.84
C THR A 84 -0.52 0.91 -1.87
N THR A 85 -1.16 0.39 -0.83
CA THR A 85 -2.63 0.21 -0.74
C THR A 85 -3.40 1.53 -0.81
N ILE A 86 -2.85 2.62 -0.27
CA ILE A 86 -3.53 3.94 -0.30
C ILE A 86 -3.64 4.47 -1.73
N GLY A 87 -2.56 4.40 -2.50
CA GLY A 87 -2.53 4.90 -3.87
C GLY A 87 -3.30 4.00 -4.83
N SER A 88 -3.17 2.67 -4.69
CA SER A 88 -3.93 1.72 -5.51
C SER A 88 -5.43 1.77 -5.18
N GLY A 89 -5.81 1.88 -3.90
CA GLY A 89 -7.21 2.05 -3.48
C GLY A 89 -7.84 3.32 -4.05
N TYR A 90 -7.11 4.43 -4.08
CA TYR A 90 -7.58 5.66 -4.73
C TYR A 90 -7.91 5.47 -6.22
N VAL A 91 -7.09 4.70 -6.97
CA VAL A 91 -7.38 4.42 -8.39
C VAL A 91 -8.54 3.43 -8.52
N LYS A 92 -8.59 2.39 -7.69
CA LYS A 92 -9.71 1.44 -7.66
C LYS A 92 -11.06 2.15 -7.54
N ASP A 93 -11.13 3.19 -6.70
CA ASP A 93 -12.35 3.96 -6.43
C ASP A 93 -12.53 5.16 -7.38
N ALA A 94 -11.62 5.38 -8.32
CA ALA A 94 -11.73 6.45 -9.31
C ALA A 94 -12.75 6.11 -10.40
N ARG A 95 -13.19 7.13 -11.15
CA ARG A 95 -14.03 6.92 -12.33
C ARG A 95 -13.29 6.08 -13.37
N ASN A 96 -13.97 5.08 -13.92
CA ASN A 96 -13.50 4.24 -15.04
C ASN A 96 -13.58 4.98 -16.41
N ASP A 97 -13.40 6.30 -16.41
CA ASP A 97 -13.57 7.16 -17.58
C ASP A 97 -12.30 7.30 -18.44
N GLY A 98 -11.22 6.60 -18.08
CA GLY A 98 -9.93 6.61 -18.78
C GLY A 98 -8.99 7.74 -18.39
N TYR A 99 -9.35 8.63 -17.45
CA TYR A 99 -8.50 9.76 -17.09
C TYR A 99 -7.70 9.56 -15.79
N THR A 100 -7.80 8.39 -15.17
CA THR A 100 -7.00 8.02 -13.99
C THR A 100 -6.39 6.65 -14.19
N LEU A 101 -5.07 6.55 -14.12
CA LEU A 101 -4.29 5.31 -14.21
C LEU A 101 -3.54 5.05 -12.92
N LEU A 102 -3.13 3.81 -12.74
CA LEU A 102 -2.15 3.39 -11.75
C LEU A 102 -0.89 2.93 -12.47
N CYS A 103 0.26 3.45 -12.05
CA CYS A 103 1.56 2.84 -12.35
C CYS A 103 2.09 2.20 -11.06
N LEU A 104 2.01 0.87 -11.01
CA LEU A 104 2.37 0.09 -9.82
C LEU A 104 2.92 -1.26 -10.26
N HIS A 105 4.05 -1.63 -9.68
CA HIS A 105 4.73 -2.89 -9.93
C HIS A 105 4.13 -4.05 -9.10
N GLU A 106 4.84 -5.18 -8.98
CA GLU A 106 4.37 -6.39 -8.29
C GLU A 106 4.07 -6.24 -6.78
N ALA A 107 4.35 -5.07 -6.19
CA ALA A 107 3.88 -4.75 -4.84
C ALA A 107 2.36 -4.93 -4.71
N MET A 108 1.59 -4.68 -5.78
CA MET A 108 0.14 -4.92 -5.76
C MET A 108 -0.21 -6.39 -5.50
N ILE A 109 0.49 -7.30 -6.19
CA ILE A 109 0.23 -8.75 -6.10
C ILE A 109 0.69 -9.25 -4.72
N THR A 110 1.90 -8.88 -4.32
CA THR A 110 2.47 -9.31 -3.03
C THR A 110 1.71 -8.75 -1.84
N ALA A 111 1.22 -7.51 -1.88
CA ALA A 111 0.37 -6.95 -0.83
C ALA A 111 -0.99 -7.65 -0.75
N PHE A 112 -1.59 -8.01 -1.88
CA PHE A 112 -2.84 -8.76 -1.92
C PHE A 112 -2.69 -10.17 -1.36
N VAL A 113 -1.72 -10.96 -1.84
CA VAL A 113 -1.55 -12.36 -1.42
C VAL A 113 -1.06 -12.52 0.02
N THR A 114 -0.55 -11.45 0.64
CA THR A 114 -0.17 -11.41 2.07
C THR A 114 -1.25 -10.80 2.96
N GLY A 115 -2.38 -10.39 2.40
CA GLY A 115 -3.48 -9.76 3.14
C GLY A 115 -3.19 -8.33 3.63
N GLN A 116 -2.10 -7.71 3.17
CA GLN A 116 -1.81 -6.29 3.46
C GLN A 116 -2.74 -5.34 2.71
N SER A 117 -3.20 -5.74 1.53
CA SER A 117 -4.18 -5.01 0.72
C SER A 117 -5.46 -5.84 0.59
N PRO A 118 -6.66 -5.24 0.74
CA PRO A 118 -7.92 -5.93 0.51
C PRO A 118 -8.23 -6.13 -0.98
N HIS A 119 -7.42 -5.56 -1.88
CA HIS A 119 -7.57 -5.65 -3.33
C HIS A 119 -6.22 -5.88 -4.03
N GLY A 120 -6.26 -6.62 -5.14
CA GLY A 120 -5.14 -6.92 -6.01
C GLY A 120 -5.45 -6.59 -7.48
N PRO A 121 -4.82 -7.32 -8.43
CA PRO A 121 -5.06 -7.11 -9.87
C PRO A 121 -6.53 -7.23 -10.30
N GLU A 122 -7.37 -7.98 -9.58
CA GLU A 122 -8.78 -8.20 -9.89
C GLU A 122 -9.67 -6.95 -9.80
N ALA A 123 -9.14 -5.88 -9.21
CA ALA A 123 -9.78 -4.59 -9.06
C ALA A 123 -9.45 -3.60 -10.20
N PHE A 124 -8.71 -4.05 -11.23
CA PHE A 124 -8.18 -3.18 -12.28
C PHE A 124 -8.26 -3.83 -13.68
N GLU A 125 -8.14 -3.00 -14.71
CA GLU A 125 -7.91 -3.42 -16.09
C GLU A 125 -6.43 -3.23 -16.45
N SER A 126 -5.76 -4.29 -16.89
CA SER A 126 -4.33 -4.24 -17.27
C SER A 126 -4.14 -3.63 -18.66
N ILE A 127 -3.29 -2.61 -18.77
CA ILE A 127 -3.01 -1.92 -20.05
C ILE A 127 -1.78 -2.56 -20.71
N ALA A 128 -0.65 -2.50 -20.00
CA ALA A 128 0.67 -2.97 -20.42
C ALA A 128 1.59 -3.17 -19.21
N ALA A 129 2.62 -4.00 -19.35
CA ALA A 129 3.83 -3.94 -18.54
C ALA A 129 4.97 -3.39 -19.39
N THR A 130 5.60 -2.29 -18.98
CA THR A 130 6.53 -1.54 -19.85
C THR A 130 7.98 -1.49 -19.35
N GLY A 131 8.34 -2.32 -18.37
CA GLY A 131 9.69 -2.33 -17.83
C GLY A 131 9.86 -3.40 -16.77
N GLU A 132 11.06 -3.93 -16.64
CA GLU A 132 11.35 -5.06 -15.77
C GLU A 132 12.62 -4.80 -14.96
N ILE A 133 12.50 -4.93 -13.64
CA ILE A 133 13.60 -4.73 -12.71
C ILE A 133 14.03 -6.09 -12.16
N ILE A 134 15.23 -6.51 -12.51
CA ILE A 134 15.81 -7.77 -12.05
C ILE A 134 16.41 -7.61 -10.65
N GLN A 135 16.14 -8.60 -9.79
CA GLN A 135 16.72 -8.71 -8.46
C GLN A 135 18.10 -9.37 -8.51
N ILE A 136 18.94 -9.03 -7.54
CA ILE A 136 20.30 -9.56 -7.36
C ILE A 136 20.55 -9.79 -5.87
N LEU A 137 21.19 -10.92 -5.53
CA LEU A 137 21.59 -11.24 -4.17
C LEU A 137 23.03 -10.75 -3.97
N LEU A 138 23.23 -9.90 -2.96
CA LEU A 138 24.52 -9.33 -2.62
C LEU A 138 24.95 -9.75 -1.22
N VAL A 139 26.27 -9.91 -1.06
CA VAL A 139 26.95 -10.05 0.23
C VAL A 139 28.05 -9.00 0.36
N GLY A 140 28.50 -8.72 1.59
CA GLY A 140 29.68 -7.87 1.80
C GLY A 140 30.96 -8.50 1.25
N ASN A 141 31.98 -7.70 0.91
CA ASN A 141 33.24 -8.24 0.38
C ASN A 141 33.96 -9.21 1.35
N ASP A 142 33.84 -8.97 2.65
CA ASP A 142 34.44 -9.83 3.69
C ASP A 142 33.56 -11.05 4.03
N SER A 143 32.45 -11.25 3.31
CA SER A 143 31.58 -12.40 3.48
C SER A 143 32.30 -13.71 3.15
N PRO A 144 32.09 -14.78 3.93
CA PRO A 144 32.60 -16.12 3.62
C PRO A 144 31.92 -16.73 2.38
N PHE A 145 30.82 -16.15 1.90
CA PHE A 145 30.12 -16.61 0.71
C PHE A 145 30.76 -15.99 -0.54
N HIS A 146 31.48 -16.81 -1.30
CA HIS A 146 32.11 -16.37 -2.55
C HIS A 146 31.24 -16.67 -3.77
N THR A 147 30.41 -17.71 -3.67
CA THR A 147 29.50 -18.15 -4.71
C THR A 147 28.08 -18.35 -4.17
N MET A 148 27.11 -18.46 -5.08
CA MET A 148 25.74 -18.84 -4.72
C MET A 148 25.70 -20.20 -4.04
N ASP A 149 26.53 -21.15 -4.49
CA ASP A 149 26.54 -22.51 -3.93
C ASP A 149 27.09 -22.54 -2.51
N ASP A 150 28.11 -21.73 -2.19
CA ASP A 150 28.58 -21.58 -0.79
C ASP A 150 27.46 -21.07 0.12
N PHE A 151 26.71 -20.07 -0.36
CA PHE A 151 25.60 -19.46 0.36
C PHE A 151 24.46 -20.46 0.60
N MET A 152 24.07 -21.21 -0.44
CA MET A 152 23.00 -22.19 -0.37
C MET A 152 23.40 -23.41 0.48
N ALA A 153 24.65 -23.88 0.37
CA ALA A 153 25.17 -24.97 1.19
C ALA A 153 25.20 -24.60 2.67
N ALA A 154 25.64 -23.38 3.02
CA ALA A 154 25.64 -22.89 4.39
C ALA A 154 24.21 -22.76 4.96
N ALA A 155 23.28 -22.24 4.16
CA ALA A 155 21.87 -22.12 4.56
C ALA A 155 21.19 -23.48 4.76
N ASN A 156 21.54 -24.49 3.96
CA ASN A 156 21.03 -25.86 4.11
C ASN A 156 21.65 -26.58 5.33
N ALA A 157 22.95 -26.36 5.59
CA ALA A 157 23.64 -26.96 6.72
C ALA A 157 23.13 -26.41 8.07
N GLN A 158 22.78 -25.13 8.11
CA GLN A 158 22.26 -24.46 9.31
C GLN A 158 21.07 -23.55 8.95
N PRO A 159 19.86 -24.12 8.81
CA PRO A 159 18.64 -23.37 8.54
C PRO A 159 18.43 -22.21 9.54
N ASP A 160 17.87 -21.08 9.06
CA ASP A 160 17.51 -19.89 9.87
C ASP A 160 18.70 -19.16 10.54
N THR A 161 19.94 -19.48 10.18
CA THR A 161 21.13 -18.80 10.71
C THR A 161 21.58 -17.60 9.88
N ILE A 162 21.46 -17.70 8.55
CA ILE A 162 21.84 -16.63 7.63
C ILE A 162 20.75 -15.55 7.64
N LYS A 163 21.11 -14.35 8.08
CA LYS A 163 20.23 -13.17 8.09
C LYS A 163 20.19 -12.54 6.71
N VAL A 164 19.01 -12.49 6.09
CA VAL A 164 18.82 -11.93 4.75
C VAL A 164 17.98 -10.66 4.80
N GLY A 165 18.59 -9.54 4.39
CA GLY A 165 17.96 -8.23 4.33
C GLY A 165 16.94 -8.14 3.19
N VAL A 166 15.69 -7.85 3.54
CA VAL A 166 14.56 -7.69 2.60
C VAL A 166 13.62 -6.57 3.06
N THR A 167 12.63 -6.24 2.24
CA THR A 167 11.39 -5.61 2.72
C THR A 167 10.34 -6.71 2.84
N LEU A 168 9.83 -6.96 4.05
CA LEU A 168 8.82 -8.00 4.28
C LEU A 168 7.56 -7.73 3.44
N SER A 169 6.96 -8.82 2.96
CA SER A 169 5.77 -8.80 2.08
C SER A 169 5.90 -8.02 0.77
N MET A 170 7.13 -7.69 0.36
CA MET A 170 7.44 -7.00 -0.90
C MET A 170 8.28 -7.91 -1.80
N PRO A 171 8.47 -7.57 -3.10
CA PRO A 171 9.12 -8.47 -4.07
C PRO A 171 10.48 -9.03 -3.63
N THR A 172 11.30 -8.25 -2.91
CA THR A 172 12.61 -8.71 -2.41
C THR A 172 12.51 -9.87 -1.41
N HIS A 173 11.45 -9.90 -0.59
CA HIS A 173 11.18 -10.99 0.33
C HIS A 173 10.69 -12.22 -0.43
N PHE A 174 9.80 -12.02 -1.41
CA PHE A 174 9.33 -13.09 -2.27
C PHE A 174 10.48 -13.75 -3.05
N THR A 175 11.47 -13.01 -3.55
CA THR A 175 12.67 -13.62 -4.20
C THR A 175 13.33 -14.66 -3.29
N GLY A 176 13.51 -14.33 -2.01
CA GLY A 176 14.08 -15.27 -1.03
C GLY A 176 13.19 -16.49 -0.81
N LEU A 177 11.88 -16.28 -0.70
CA LEU A 177 10.92 -17.38 -0.55
C LEU A 177 10.91 -18.31 -1.78
N MET A 178 11.02 -17.76 -3.00
CA MET A 178 11.15 -18.59 -4.21
C MET A 178 12.44 -19.41 -4.18
N LEU A 179 13.54 -18.81 -3.68
CA LEU A 179 14.83 -19.48 -3.60
C LEU A 179 14.81 -20.64 -2.58
N GLU A 180 14.14 -20.46 -1.45
CA GLU A 180 13.89 -21.55 -0.48
C GLU A 180 12.96 -22.63 -1.03
N ASP A 181 12.05 -22.28 -1.95
CA ASP A 181 11.11 -23.21 -2.56
C ASP A 181 11.81 -24.16 -3.54
N VAL A 182 12.71 -23.63 -4.36
CA VAL A 182 13.48 -24.42 -5.34
C VAL A 182 14.67 -25.16 -4.75
N ALA A 183 15.04 -24.89 -3.50
CA ALA A 183 16.13 -25.55 -2.78
C ALA A 183 15.64 -26.16 -1.45
N PRO A 184 15.06 -27.37 -1.47
CA PRO A 184 14.56 -28.04 -0.26
C PRO A 184 15.64 -28.16 0.82
N GLY A 185 15.30 -27.77 2.05
CA GLY A 185 16.20 -27.79 3.21
C GLY A 185 16.85 -26.43 3.53
N VAL A 186 16.85 -25.50 2.57
CA VAL A 186 17.32 -24.13 2.77
C VAL A 186 16.26 -23.27 3.47
N ARG A 187 16.68 -22.53 4.50
CA ARG A 187 15.87 -21.50 5.19
C ARG A 187 16.71 -20.29 5.55
N PHE A 188 16.18 -19.10 5.31
CA PHE A 188 16.81 -17.84 5.67
C PHE A 188 16.08 -17.13 6.81
N ARG A 189 16.83 -16.42 7.63
CA ARG A 189 16.26 -15.50 8.61
C ARG A 189 16.06 -14.12 7.99
N TYR A 190 14.83 -13.83 7.56
CA TYR A 190 14.52 -12.53 6.96
C TYR A 190 14.58 -11.39 7.98
N VAL A 191 15.28 -10.32 7.63
CA VAL A 191 15.37 -9.07 8.41
C VAL A 191 14.80 -7.93 7.57
N SER A 192 13.74 -7.28 8.08
CA SER A 192 13.15 -6.12 7.43
C SER A 192 14.12 -4.93 7.54
N SER A 193 14.68 -4.50 6.42
CA SER A 193 15.80 -3.55 6.37
C SER A 193 15.45 -2.23 5.69
N GLY A 194 14.15 -1.92 5.57
CA GLY A 194 13.67 -0.72 4.89
C GLY A 194 14.02 -0.70 3.40
N GLY A 195 14.09 0.49 2.80
CA GLY A 195 14.48 0.68 1.41
C GLY A 195 15.97 0.39 1.15
N GLY A 196 16.39 0.43 -0.12
CA GLY A 196 17.73 0.01 -0.54
C GLY A 196 18.90 0.64 0.20
N ALA A 197 18.86 1.94 0.51
CA ALA A 197 19.93 2.60 1.26
C ALA A 197 20.07 2.07 2.70
N ALA A 198 18.94 1.88 3.40
CA ALA A 198 18.94 1.32 4.76
C ALA A 198 19.39 -0.15 4.76
N ARG A 199 19.03 -0.90 3.72
CA ARG A 199 19.49 -2.27 3.50
C ARG A 199 20.99 -2.35 3.20
N LEU A 200 21.51 -1.43 2.39
CA LEU A 200 22.95 -1.30 2.17
C LEU A 200 23.69 -1.04 3.48
N SER A 201 23.24 -0.07 4.28
CA SER A 201 23.83 0.19 5.60
C SER A 201 23.76 -1.03 6.53
N SER A 202 22.67 -1.79 6.48
CA SER A 202 22.51 -3.02 7.27
C SER A 202 23.50 -4.10 6.84
N LEU A 203 23.73 -4.26 5.53
CA LEU A 203 24.69 -5.23 4.99
C LEU A 203 26.13 -4.81 5.31
N MET A 204 26.48 -3.53 5.09
CA MET A 204 27.81 -2.99 5.37
C MET A 204 28.16 -2.99 6.86
N GLY A 205 27.15 -2.83 7.73
CA GLY A 205 27.31 -2.89 9.18
C GLY A 205 27.29 -4.31 9.76
N GLY A 206 27.14 -5.35 8.94
CA GLY A 206 27.06 -6.75 9.39
C GLY A 206 25.77 -7.10 10.16
N HIS A 207 24.75 -6.24 10.09
CA HIS A 207 23.44 -6.53 10.69
C HIS A 207 22.71 -7.64 9.93
N VAL A 208 22.94 -7.75 8.62
CA VAL A 208 22.52 -8.88 7.76
C VAL A 208 23.73 -9.46 7.03
N ASP A 209 23.68 -10.75 6.72
CA ASP A 209 24.79 -11.48 6.08
C ASP A 209 24.70 -11.43 4.55
N ALA A 210 23.48 -11.33 4.03
CA ALA A 210 23.17 -11.10 2.62
C ALA A 210 21.95 -10.20 2.48
N ALA A 211 21.72 -9.64 1.30
CA ALA A 211 20.54 -8.83 1.02
C ALA A 211 20.16 -8.85 -0.46
N PHE A 212 18.86 -8.84 -0.74
CA PHE A 212 18.34 -8.68 -2.09
C PHE A 212 18.27 -7.21 -2.46
N PHE A 213 18.72 -6.87 -3.67
CA PHE A 213 18.63 -5.55 -4.27
C PHE A 213 18.16 -5.66 -5.72
N SER A 214 17.94 -4.54 -6.38
CA SER A 214 17.90 -4.48 -7.85
C SER A 214 19.31 -4.44 -8.46
N VAL A 215 19.46 -4.83 -9.72
CA VAL A 215 20.73 -4.67 -10.45
C VAL A 215 21.14 -3.19 -10.55
N ALA A 216 20.17 -2.29 -10.71
CA ALA A 216 20.41 -0.84 -10.69
C ALA A 216 21.01 -0.35 -9.36
N GLU A 217 20.51 -0.86 -8.23
CA GLU A 217 21.08 -0.60 -6.90
C GLU A 217 22.50 -1.15 -6.79
N TYR A 218 22.75 -2.39 -7.24
CA TYR A 218 24.08 -2.96 -7.26
C TYR A 218 25.07 -2.08 -8.05
N ILE A 219 24.71 -1.60 -9.23
CA ILE A 219 25.59 -0.76 -10.05
C ILE A 219 25.96 0.54 -9.31
N ARG A 220 25.02 1.14 -8.58
CA ARG A 220 25.29 2.32 -7.74
C ARG A 220 26.11 1.98 -6.49
N PHE A 221 25.92 0.80 -5.92
CA PHE A 221 26.49 0.42 -4.62
C PHE A 221 27.79 -0.40 -4.72
N LYS A 222 28.15 -0.94 -5.89
CA LYS A 222 29.30 -1.85 -6.06
C LYS A 222 30.63 -1.28 -5.57
N ALA A 223 30.80 0.05 -5.61
CA ALA A 223 31.99 0.74 -5.12
C ALA A 223 32.18 0.61 -3.59
N ASN A 224 31.15 0.22 -2.84
CA ASN A 224 31.22 -0.05 -1.41
C ASN A 224 31.84 -1.42 -1.07
N GLY A 225 32.31 -2.19 -2.06
CA GLY A 225 32.83 -3.54 -1.83
C GLY A 225 31.71 -4.54 -1.58
N LEU A 226 30.83 -4.72 -2.56
CA LEU A 226 29.78 -5.73 -2.53
C LEU A 226 30.11 -6.84 -3.52
N ARG A 227 29.84 -8.09 -3.13
CA ARG A 227 29.95 -9.25 -4.01
C ARG A 227 28.56 -9.71 -4.44
N PRO A 228 28.25 -9.71 -5.76
CA PRO A 228 27.04 -10.31 -6.27
C PRO A 228 27.17 -11.83 -6.34
N LEU A 229 26.16 -12.57 -5.88
CA LEU A 229 26.13 -14.03 -5.95
C LEU A 229 25.36 -14.53 -7.17
N ALA A 230 24.13 -14.03 -7.36
CA ALA A 230 23.30 -14.38 -8.51
C ALA A 230 22.27 -13.28 -8.79
N THR A 231 21.88 -13.17 -10.06
CA THR A 231 20.68 -12.45 -10.50
C THR A 231 19.50 -13.41 -10.64
N PHE A 232 18.28 -12.89 -10.59
CA PHE A 232 17.06 -13.71 -10.65
C PHE A 232 16.25 -13.46 -11.93
N GLY A 233 16.87 -12.94 -12.99
CA GLY A 233 16.23 -12.83 -14.30
C GLY A 233 16.20 -14.15 -15.06
N ASP A 234 15.51 -14.18 -16.21
CA ASP A 234 15.48 -15.34 -17.12
C ASP A 234 16.79 -15.50 -17.93
N GLY A 235 17.74 -14.58 -17.77
CA GLY A 235 19.07 -14.62 -18.39
C GLY A 235 20.03 -13.62 -17.75
N ARG A 236 21.27 -13.55 -18.26
CA ARG A 236 22.28 -12.60 -17.78
C ARG A 236 21.84 -11.15 -18.00
N HIS A 237 21.98 -10.33 -16.98
CA HIS A 237 21.59 -8.92 -17.03
C HIS A 237 22.65 -8.07 -17.75
N PRO A 238 22.30 -7.23 -18.75
CA PRO A 238 23.28 -6.40 -19.48
C PRO A 238 24.10 -5.44 -18.61
N GLY A 239 23.50 -4.90 -17.54
CA GLY A 239 24.18 -4.05 -16.55
C GLY A 239 25.12 -4.80 -15.58
N ALA A 240 25.09 -6.13 -15.56
CA ALA A 240 25.95 -6.97 -14.71
C ALA A 240 26.26 -8.32 -15.39
N PRO A 241 26.82 -8.32 -16.62
CA PRO A 241 26.88 -9.50 -17.47
C PRO A 241 27.81 -10.59 -16.94
N GLN A 242 28.72 -10.24 -16.03
CA GLN A 242 29.62 -11.17 -15.34
C GLN A 242 28.93 -11.98 -14.24
N VAL A 243 27.80 -11.50 -13.71
CA VAL A 243 27.07 -12.17 -12.62
C VAL A 243 26.18 -13.27 -13.21
N PRO A 244 26.27 -14.52 -12.73
CA PRO A 244 25.38 -15.58 -13.18
C PRO A 244 23.92 -15.30 -12.79
N PHE A 245 22.98 -15.97 -13.46
CA PHE A 245 21.57 -15.96 -13.09
C PHE A 245 21.17 -17.30 -12.46
N ALA A 246 20.11 -17.32 -11.65
CA ALA A 246 19.73 -18.48 -10.84
C ALA A 246 19.60 -19.78 -11.63
N LYS A 247 18.93 -19.75 -12.80
CA LYS A 247 18.78 -20.92 -13.68
C LYS A 247 20.10 -21.43 -14.27
N GLU A 248 21.07 -20.54 -14.53
CA GLU A 248 22.43 -20.94 -14.96
C GLU A 248 23.14 -21.80 -13.91
N LEU A 249 22.80 -21.58 -12.64
CA LEU A 249 23.36 -22.29 -11.49
C LEU A 249 22.50 -23.49 -11.06
N GLY A 250 21.48 -23.87 -11.84
CA GLY A 250 20.60 -25.00 -11.56
C GLY A 250 19.46 -24.73 -10.59
N TYR A 251 19.20 -23.46 -10.22
CA TYR A 251 18.03 -23.07 -9.43
C TYR A 251 16.89 -22.65 -10.37
N GLU A 252 15.89 -23.52 -10.52
CA GLU A 252 14.75 -23.37 -11.44
C GLU A 252 13.74 -22.28 -11.01
N MET A 253 14.20 -21.04 -10.93
CA MET A 253 13.39 -19.88 -10.61
C MET A 253 13.77 -18.66 -11.45
N SER A 254 12.79 -17.79 -11.68
CA SER A 254 13.04 -16.41 -12.06
C SER A 254 12.09 -15.49 -11.30
N ASN A 255 12.61 -14.33 -10.92
CA ASN A 255 11.89 -13.30 -10.20
C ASN A 255 12.34 -11.91 -10.69
N SER A 256 11.37 -11.18 -11.21
CA SER A 256 11.55 -9.82 -11.67
C SER A 256 10.37 -8.96 -11.25
N ASN A 257 10.59 -7.66 -11.15
CA ASN A 257 9.55 -6.72 -10.76
C ASN A 257 9.13 -5.92 -12.00
N LEU A 258 8.01 -6.33 -12.61
CA LEU A 258 7.42 -5.67 -13.78
C LEU A 258 6.71 -4.37 -13.36
N GLN A 259 6.89 -3.31 -14.15
CA GLN A 259 6.17 -2.05 -14.00
C GLN A 259 4.89 -2.10 -14.84
N TYR A 260 3.75 -2.19 -14.15
CA TYR A 260 2.46 -2.31 -14.80
C TYR A 260 1.72 -0.97 -14.85
N TRP A 261 0.90 -0.84 -15.88
CA TRP A 261 -0.04 0.25 -16.08
C TRP A 261 -1.45 -0.30 -16.02
N TRP A 262 -2.27 0.31 -15.18
CA TRP A 262 -3.63 -0.14 -14.94
C TRP A 262 -4.64 0.99 -15.07
N PHE A 263 -5.83 0.62 -15.51
CA PHE A 263 -7.03 1.42 -15.32
C PHE A 263 -7.88 0.86 -14.17
N PRO A 264 -8.79 1.65 -13.58
CA PRO A 264 -9.86 1.13 -12.75
C PRO A 264 -10.64 0.06 -13.51
N LYS A 265 -11.21 -0.89 -12.77
CA LYS A 265 -12.08 -1.93 -13.32
C LYS A 265 -13.18 -1.35 -14.23
N ASP A 266 -13.59 -2.12 -15.24
CA ASP A 266 -14.68 -1.76 -16.15
C ASP A 266 -14.40 -0.51 -17.01
N THR A 267 -13.14 -0.10 -17.17
CA THR A 267 -12.78 0.98 -18.09
C THR A 267 -12.97 0.52 -19.54
N ASP A 268 -13.52 1.42 -20.37
CA ASP A 268 -13.83 1.14 -21.77
C ASP A 268 -12.62 0.54 -22.54
N PRO A 269 -12.78 -0.63 -23.21
CA PRO A 269 -11.72 -1.28 -23.97
C PRO A 269 -11.03 -0.39 -25.02
N SER A 270 -11.75 0.57 -25.61
CA SER A 270 -11.17 1.52 -26.57
C SER A 270 -10.14 2.45 -25.92
N LYS A 271 -10.34 2.84 -24.66
CA LYS A 271 -9.40 3.67 -23.89
C LYS A 271 -8.19 2.87 -23.42
N ILE A 272 -8.40 1.60 -23.08
CA ILE A 272 -7.31 0.65 -22.79
C ILE A 272 -6.45 0.48 -24.03
N ALA A 273 -7.06 0.22 -25.19
CA ALA A 273 -6.35 0.07 -26.46
C ALA A 273 -5.59 1.35 -26.86
N TYR A 274 -6.22 2.52 -26.71
CA TYR A 274 -5.59 3.80 -26.98
C TYR A 274 -4.32 4.01 -26.13
N MET A 275 -4.44 3.85 -24.80
CA MET A 275 -3.29 4.03 -23.92
C MET A 275 -2.21 2.97 -24.15
N ARG A 276 -2.61 1.74 -24.52
CA ARG A 276 -1.65 0.71 -24.91
C ARG A 276 -0.80 1.19 -26.08
N THR A 277 -1.41 1.67 -27.17
CA THR A 277 -0.66 2.19 -28.33
C THR A 277 0.27 3.34 -27.94
N VAL A 278 -0.19 4.28 -27.11
CA VAL A 278 0.67 5.39 -26.63
C VAL A 278 1.87 4.87 -25.83
N LEU A 279 1.68 3.85 -24.98
CA LEU A 279 2.76 3.24 -24.22
C LEU A 279 3.71 2.44 -25.12
N GLU A 280 3.19 1.73 -26.12
CA GLU A 280 3.98 0.99 -27.11
C GLU A 280 4.90 1.93 -27.89
N GLU A 281 4.37 3.04 -28.40
CA GLU A 281 5.14 4.06 -29.12
C GLU A 281 6.14 4.76 -28.19
N ALA A 282 5.75 5.09 -26.96
CA ALA A 282 6.64 5.72 -25.98
C ALA A 282 7.86 4.84 -25.68
N MET A 283 7.64 3.53 -25.55
CA MET A 283 8.70 2.55 -25.31
C MET A 283 9.67 2.45 -26.48
N GLN A 284 9.30 2.83 -27.70
CA GLN A 284 10.18 2.82 -28.87
C GLN A 284 11.03 4.10 -29.01
N THR A 285 10.76 5.13 -28.20
CA THR A 285 11.51 6.39 -28.29
C THR A 285 12.94 6.23 -27.77
N ASP A 286 13.91 6.83 -28.47
CA ASP A 286 15.34 6.81 -28.08
C ASP A 286 15.52 7.29 -26.63
N TYR A 287 14.82 8.36 -26.26
CA TYR A 287 14.87 8.89 -24.89
C TYR A 287 14.49 7.84 -23.85
N VAL A 288 13.40 7.09 -24.06
CA VAL A 288 12.97 6.06 -23.12
C VAL A 288 13.97 4.92 -23.10
N GLN A 289 14.37 4.39 -24.27
CA GLN A 289 15.33 3.29 -24.35
C GLN A 289 16.66 3.62 -23.64
N THR A 290 17.26 4.77 -23.94
CA THR A 290 18.50 5.22 -23.30
C THR A 290 18.33 5.38 -21.78
N ARG A 291 17.23 6.00 -21.33
CA ARG A 291 17.02 6.20 -19.88
C ARG A 291 16.76 4.90 -19.13
N LEU A 292 16.09 3.92 -19.74
CA LEU A 292 15.91 2.60 -19.15
C LEU A 292 17.24 1.85 -19.05
N GLU A 293 18.06 1.91 -20.09
CA GLU A 293 19.40 1.31 -20.10
C GLU A 293 20.30 1.92 -19.01
N GLU A 294 20.37 3.25 -18.92
CA GLU A 294 21.14 3.97 -17.89
C GLU A 294 20.70 3.61 -16.47
N LEU A 295 19.41 3.33 -16.29
CA LEU A 295 18.83 2.91 -15.02
C LEU A 295 18.84 1.40 -14.81
N SER A 296 19.38 0.61 -15.76
CA SER A 296 19.39 -0.85 -15.71
C SER A 296 18.00 -1.45 -15.50
N ILE A 297 17.00 -0.86 -16.16
CA ILE A 297 15.65 -1.38 -16.28
C ILE A 297 15.56 -2.04 -17.64
N LEU A 298 15.20 -3.31 -17.70
CA LEU A 298 15.01 -3.98 -18.98
C LEU A 298 13.73 -3.45 -19.63
N PRO A 299 13.80 -2.96 -20.88
CA PRO A 299 12.60 -2.59 -21.61
C PRO A 299 11.79 -3.85 -21.86
N GLN A 300 10.55 -3.86 -21.36
CA GLN A 300 9.58 -4.90 -21.65
C GLN A 300 8.35 -4.24 -22.26
N LEU A 301 7.60 -4.99 -23.07
CA LEU A 301 6.31 -4.55 -23.56
C LEU A 301 5.41 -5.78 -23.63
N ILE A 302 4.71 -6.04 -22.52
CA ILE A 302 3.80 -7.18 -22.40
C ILE A 302 2.38 -6.64 -22.35
N VAL A 303 1.52 -7.13 -23.25
CA VAL A 303 0.15 -6.63 -23.42
C VAL A 303 -0.83 -7.78 -23.63
N GLY A 304 -2.13 -7.48 -23.54
CA GLY A 304 -3.20 -8.41 -23.93
C GLY A 304 -3.24 -9.70 -23.11
N GLU A 305 -3.44 -10.83 -23.78
CA GLU A 305 -3.58 -12.14 -23.14
C GLU A 305 -2.30 -12.56 -22.39
N GLU A 306 -1.13 -12.31 -22.97
CA GLU A 306 0.14 -12.67 -22.35
C GLU A 306 0.34 -11.91 -21.04
N LEU A 307 -0.04 -10.63 -20.98
CA LEU A 307 0.01 -9.86 -19.75
C LEU A 307 -0.92 -10.46 -18.67
N ARG A 308 -2.16 -10.79 -19.05
CA ARG A 308 -3.14 -11.40 -18.12
C ARG A 308 -2.64 -12.74 -17.59
N ARG A 309 -2.10 -13.58 -18.48
CA ARG A 309 -1.48 -14.87 -18.12
C ARG A 309 -0.31 -14.66 -17.16
N ARG A 310 0.60 -13.75 -17.46
CA ARG A 310 1.74 -13.42 -16.59
C ARG A 310 1.27 -12.95 -15.21
N ILE A 311 0.28 -12.07 -15.14
CA ILE A 311 -0.29 -11.63 -13.85
C ILE A 311 -0.86 -12.83 -13.06
N GLY A 312 -1.62 -13.71 -13.72
CA GLY A 312 -2.17 -14.92 -13.12
C GLY A 312 -1.10 -15.86 -12.58
N ASP A 313 -0.07 -16.17 -13.38
CA ASP A 313 1.05 -17.01 -12.98
C ASP A 313 1.77 -16.44 -11.75
N ARG A 314 1.95 -15.11 -11.71
CA ARG A 314 2.60 -14.42 -10.59
C ARG A 314 1.74 -14.42 -9.34
N MET A 315 0.43 -14.26 -9.47
CA MET A 315 -0.51 -14.42 -8.35
C MET A 315 -0.42 -15.83 -7.75
N VAL A 316 -0.42 -16.88 -8.58
CA VAL A 316 -0.30 -18.27 -8.11
C VAL A 316 1.05 -18.51 -7.43
N SER A 317 2.14 -18.09 -8.07
CA SER A 317 3.50 -18.25 -7.54
C SER A 317 3.65 -17.59 -6.16
N PHE A 318 3.23 -16.32 -6.02
CA PHE A 318 3.32 -15.62 -4.75
C PHE A 318 2.33 -16.13 -3.70
N ALA A 319 1.11 -16.52 -4.07
CA ALA A 319 0.19 -17.14 -3.13
C ALA A 319 0.72 -18.46 -2.55
N GLY A 320 1.40 -19.28 -3.38
CA GLY A 320 2.06 -20.51 -2.91
C GLY A 320 3.13 -20.27 -1.85
N MET A 321 3.81 -19.11 -1.91
CA MET A 321 4.83 -18.72 -0.95
C MET A 321 4.26 -18.08 0.31
N SER A 322 3.18 -17.30 0.20
CA SER A 322 2.57 -16.61 1.36
C SER A 322 1.95 -17.60 2.36
N LEU A 323 1.44 -18.74 1.89
CA LEU A 323 0.90 -19.80 2.73
C LEU A 323 1.97 -20.50 3.62
N LYS A 324 3.24 -20.44 3.25
CA LYS A 324 4.34 -21.02 4.06
C LYS A 324 4.72 -20.15 5.25
N GLN A 325 4.27 -18.90 5.31
CA GLN A 325 4.68 -17.95 6.33
C GLN A 325 3.77 -18.03 7.57
N ARG A 326 4.10 -18.90 8.53
CA ARG A 326 3.71 -18.69 9.93
C ARG A 326 4.80 -17.91 10.63
N VAL A 327 4.73 -16.57 10.55
CA VAL A 327 5.34 -15.78 11.62
C VAL A 327 4.35 -15.85 12.77
N ASP A 328 4.59 -16.75 13.72
CA ASP A 328 3.85 -16.78 14.98
C ASP A 328 4.20 -15.51 15.76
N LEU A 329 3.52 -14.42 15.42
CA LEU A 329 3.57 -13.19 16.21
C LEU A 329 3.09 -13.54 17.63
N PRO A 330 3.70 -12.96 18.68
CA PRO A 330 3.16 -13.08 20.02
C PRO A 330 1.68 -12.71 19.97
N ASN A 331 0.81 -13.50 20.61
CA ASN A 331 -0.64 -13.23 20.64
C ASN A 331 -0.92 -12.00 21.52
N VAL A 332 -0.51 -10.81 21.09
CA VAL A 332 -0.63 -9.54 21.82
C VAL A 332 -2.08 -9.29 22.19
N ALA A 333 -3.03 -9.67 21.33
CA ALA A 333 -4.46 -9.63 21.64
C ALA A 333 -4.80 -10.51 22.86
N GLY A 334 -4.35 -11.76 22.88
CA GLY A 334 -4.49 -12.67 24.02
C GLY A 334 -3.83 -12.14 25.29
N TRP A 335 -2.61 -11.59 25.21
CA TRP A 335 -1.92 -10.95 26.34
C TRP A 335 -2.68 -9.72 26.86
N THR A 336 -3.24 -8.91 25.96
CA THR A 336 -4.01 -7.71 26.31
C THR A 336 -5.33 -8.09 26.98
N VAL A 337 -6.06 -9.06 26.42
CA VAL A 337 -7.28 -9.61 27.05
C VAL A 337 -6.95 -10.20 28.41
N GLY A 338 -5.86 -10.97 28.52
CA GLY A 338 -5.37 -11.50 29.80
C GLY A 338 -5.11 -10.39 30.81
N ALA A 339 -4.37 -9.34 30.43
CA ALA A 339 -4.10 -8.20 31.30
C ALA A 339 -5.39 -7.49 31.75
N ILE A 340 -6.33 -7.23 30.83
CA ILE A 340 -7.63 -6.61 31.14
C ILE A 340 -8.41 -7.46 32.15
N LEU A 341 -8.44 -8.79 31.98
CA LEU A 341 -9.11 -9.69 32.90
C LEU A 341 -8.44 -9.69 34.29
N VAL A 342 -7.11 -9.73 34.35
CA VAL A 342 -6.36 -9.71 35.62
C VAL A 342 -6.60 -8.39 36.37
N PHE A 343 -6.45 -7.24 35.69
CA PHE A 343 -6.69 -5.94 36.31
C PHE A 343 -8.17 -5.75 36.67
N GLY A 344 -9.09 -6.19 35.82
CA GLY A 344 -10.53 -6.17 36.07
C GLY A 344 -10.92 -6.99 37.29
N LEU A 345 -10.38 -8.20 37.44
CA LEU A 345 -10.56 -9.05 38.62
C LEU A 345 -9.95 -8.41 39.87
N GLY A 346 -8.77 -7.79 39.77
CA GLY A 346 -8.15 -7.06 40.88
C GLY A 346 -9.02 -5.90 41.39
N ILE A 347 -9.61 -5.13 40.48
CA ILE A 347 -10.56 -4.05 40.81
C ILE A 347 -11.83 -4.62 41.45
N LEU A 348 -12.39 -5.69 40.87
CA LEU A 348 -13.60 -6.33 41.39
C LEU A 348 -13.36 -6.91 42.79
N GLN A 349 -12.23 -7.56 43.01
CA GLN A 349 -11.84 -8.12 44.31
C GLN A 349 -11.59 -7.01 45.33
N SER A 350 -10.94 -5.91 44.95
CA SER A 350 -10.74 -4.74 45.81
C SER A 350 -12.08 -4.11 46.23
N ARG A 351 -13.03 -4.02 45.30
CA ARG A 351 -14.40 -3.55 45.57
C ARG A 351 -15.18 -4.49 46.48
N LEU A 352 -15.10 -5.80 46.27
CA LEU A 352 -15.76 -6.79 47.12
C LEU A 352 -15.15 -6.86 48.53
N ARG A 353 -13.85 -6.55 48.68
CA ARG A 353 -13.13 -6.51 49.97
C ARG A 353 -13.26 -5.20 50.74
N SER A 354 -13.76 -4.13 50.11
CA SER A 354 -13.94 -2.82 50.76
C SER A 354 -15.43 -2.49 50.91
N PRO A 355 -16.16 -3.08 51.87
CA PRO A 355 -17.51 -2.67 52.19
C PRO A 355 -17.49 -1.47 53.17
N GLU A 356 -16.78 -0.38 52.85
CA GLU A 356 -16.89 0.85 53.64
C GLU A 356 -17.86 1.81 52.97
N ILE A 357 -19.11 1.71 53.41
CA ILE A 357 -20.05 2.83 53.41
C ILE A 357 -19.50 3.82 54.44
N VAL A 358 -18.83 4.89 53.99
CA VAL A 358 -18.59 6.05 54.85
C VAL A 358 -19.95 6.72 55.09
N PRO A 359 -20.51 6.70 56.32
CA PRO A 359 -21.77 7.38 56.59
C PRO A 359 -21.46 8.86 56.72
N GLY A 360 -21.99 9.70 55.82
CA GLY A 360 -21.97 11.15 56.02
C GLY A 360 -21.68 12.05 54.82
N ILE A 361 -21.55 11.53 53.60
CA ILE A 361 -21.53 12.37 52.38
C ILE A 361 -22.62 11.87 51.44
N SER A 362 -23.83 12.39 51.60
CA SER A 362 -24.91 12.21 50.63
C SER A 362 -24.67 13.11 49.41
N ASP A 363 -23.67 12.77 48.60
CA ASP A 363 -23.53 13.23 47.21
C ASP A 363 -22.46 12.42 46.47
N ALA A 364 -22.33 11.12 46.76
CA ALA A 364 -21.59 10.22 45.86
C ALA A 364 -22.39 10.10 44.55
N PRO A 365 -21.83 10.45 43.37
CA PRO A 365 -22.55 10.32 42.11
C PRO A 365 -22.95 8.86 41.93
N VAL A 366 -24.26 8.60 42.00
CA VAL A 366 -24.81 7.25 41.78
C VAL A 366 -24.41 6.83 40.38
N LEU A 367 -23.56 5.80 40.26
CA LEU A 367 -23.14 5.27 38.99
C LEU A 367 -24.40 4.76 38.27
N ARG A 368 -24.81 5.45 37.20
CA ARG A 368 -25.95 5.05 36.39
C ARG A 368 -25.52 3.87 35.51
N PHE A 369 -25.62 2.67 36.04
CA PHE A 369 -25.29 1.43 35.34
C PHE A 369 -26.00 1.29 33.98
N ASP A 370 -27.19 1.88 33.84
CA ASP A 370 -27.92 1.91 32.58
C ASP A 370 -27.18 2.72 31.49
N LEU A 371 -26.59 3.85 31.84
CA LEU A 371 -25.78 4.65 30.91
C LEU A 371 -24.49 3.91 30.51
N ALA A 372 -23.85 3.23 31.47
CA ALA A 372 -22.65 2.45 31.21
C ALA A 372 -22.93 1.29 30.23
N ARG A 373 -24.06 0.58 30.39
CA ARG A 373 -24.48 -0.49 29.47
C ARG A 373 -24.74 0.04 28.06
N ILE A 374 -25.42 1.18 27.94
CA ILE A 374 -25.71 1.80 26.63
C ILE A 374 -24.42 2.20 25.92
N CYS A 375 -23.48 2.85 26.61
CA CYS A 375 -22.19 3.22 26.02
C CYS A 375 -21.37 1.99 25.63
N LEU A 376 -21.39 0.92 26.43
CA LEU A 376 -20.68 -0.32 26.12
C LEU A 376 -21.26 -1.01 24.87
N LEU A 377 -22.59 -1.07 24.76
CA LEU A 377 -23.26 -1.60 23.57
C LEU A 377 -22.98 -0.75 22.33
N ALA A 378 -22.98 0.57 22.46
CA ALA A 378 -22.64 1.47 21.37
C ALA A 378 -21.17 1.31 20.93
N ALA A 379 -20.25 1.07 21.86
CA ALA A 379 -18.85 0.80 21.54
C ALA A 379 -18.69 -0.55 20.83
N ALA A 380 -19.38 -1.59 21.30
CA ALA A 380 -19.39 -2.89 20.64
C ALA A 380 -19.97 -2.80 19.21
N LEU A 381 -21.06 -2.05 19.04
CA LEU A 381 -21.67 -1.81 17.72
C LEU A 381 -20.74 -1.00 16.81
N TYR A 382 -20.07 0.03 17.34
CA TYR A 382 -19.07 0.79 16.60
C TYR A 382 -17.95 -0.11 16.08
N VAL A 383 -17.39 -0.95 16.94
CA VAL A 383 -16.35 -1.93 16.55
C VAL A 383 -16.88 -2.91 15.50
N LEU A 384 -18.10 -3.41 15.66
CA LEU A 384 -18.71 -4.34 14.71
C LEU A 384 -18.92 -3.69 13.33
N VAL A 385 -19.46 -2.48 13.27
CA VAL A 385 -19.67 -1.71 12.04
C VAL A 385 -18.35 -1.49 11.30
N MET A 386 -17.29 -1.17 12.05
CA MET A 386 -15.94 -1.00 11.52
C MET A 386 -15.35 -2.32 11.02
N ALA A 387 -15.53 -3.42 11.76
CA ALA A 387 -15.04 -4.74 11.37
C ALA A 387 -15.73 -5.29 10.11
N LEU A 388 -17.01 -4.95 9.92
CA LEU A 388 -17.80 -5.36 8.74
C LEU A 388 -17.67 -4.40 7.55
N GLY A 389 -16.99 -3.25 7.72
CA GLY A 389 -16.78 -2.26 6.66
C GLY A 389 -18.06 -1.57 6.19
N TRP A 390 -19.12 -1.52 7.01
CA TRP A 390 -20.40 -0.92 6.62
C TRP A 390 -20.35 0.61 6.55
N LEU A 391 -19.51 1.24 7.38
CA LEU A 391 -19.26 2.66 7.39
C LEU A 391 -17.75 2.90 7.51
N SER A 392 -17.25 3.96 6.88
CA SER A 392 -15.88 4.40 7.09
C SER A 392 -15.68 4.94 8.51
N PHE A 393 -14.43 4.92 9.00
CA PHE A 393 -14.04 5.46 10.30
C PHE A 393 -14.65 6.83 10.59
N VAL A 394 -14.64 7.72 9.59
CA VAL A 394 -15.14 9.10 9.75
C VAL A 394 -16.62 9.11 10.10
N TRP A 395 -17.44 8.34 9.36
CA TRP A 395 -18.89 8.30 9.56
C TRP A 395 -19.27 7.53 10.82
N ALA A 396 -18.63 6.40 11.08
CA ALA A 396 -18.86 5.62 12.29
C ALA A 396 -18.56 6.48 13.54
N THR A 397 -17.45 7.22 13.52
CA THR A 397 -17.03 8.07 14.65
C THR A 397 -17.93 9.31 14.79
N LEU A 398 -18.40 9.86 13.67
CA LEU A 398 -19.37 10.97 13.66
C LEU A 398 -20.71 10.62 14.34
N LEU A 399 -21.10 9.36 14.32
CA LEU A 399 -22.32 8.88 14.97
C LEU A 399 -22.05 8.46 16.42
N PHE A 400 -20.94 7.75 16.65
CA PHE A 400 -20.60 7.18 17.95
C PHE A 400 -20.29 8.23 19.02
N VAL A 401 -19.46 9.23 18.69
CA VAL A 401 -19.01 10.24 19.66
C VAL A 401 -20.16 11.09 20.22
N PRO A 402 -21.05 11.69 19.40
CA PRO A 402 -22.13 12.50 19.95
C PRO A 402 -23.17 11.62 20.63
N PHE A 403 -23.40 10.39 20.16
CA PHE A 403 -24.29 9.44 20.84
C PHE A 403 -23.81 9.16 22.26
N CYS A 404 -22.56 8.76 22.45
CA CYS A 404 -22.02 8.49 23.78
C CYS A 404 -21.92 9.77 24.62
N GLY A 405 -21.43 10.86 24.03
CA GLY A 405 -21.27 12.14 24.71
C GLY A 405 -22.59 12.70 25.24
N LEU A 406 -23.67 12.66 24.46
CA LEU A 406 -24.99 13.14 24.87
C LEU A 406 -25.70 12.17 25.82
N THR A 407 -25.47 10.87 25.67
CA THR A 407 -25.99 9.87 26.63
C THR A 407 -25.38 10.07 28.01
N LEU A 408 -24.08 10.36 28.09
CA LEU A 408 -23.38 10.59 29.36
C LEU A 408 -23.64 11.98 29.95
N SER A 409 -23.68 13.02 29.11
CA SER A 409 -23.79 14.41 29.56
C SER A 409 -25.23 14.93 29.62
N GLY A 410 -26.20 14.22 29.06
CA GLY A 410 -27.59 14.67 28.95
C GLY A 410 -27.84 15.68 27.82
N PHE A 411 -29.09 15.75 27.36
CA PHE A 411 -29.49 16.55 26.21
C PHE A 411 -29.74 18.01 26.59
N SER A 412 -28.84 18.91 26.19
CA SER A 412 -29.08 20.35 26.20
C SER A 412 -28.54 20.99 24.92
N SER A 413 -29.14 22.09 24.47
CA SER A 413 -28.75 22.76 23.20
C SER A 413 -27.26 23.14 23.17
N THR A 414 -26.70 23.54 24.31
CA THR A 414 -25.28 23.86 24.42
C THR A 414 -24.39 22.61 24.38
N ARG A 415 -24.80 21.51 25.04
CA ARG A 415 -24.04 20.25 25.06
C ARG A 415 -24.05 19.54 23.70
N ILE A 416 -25.14 19.66 22.94
CA ILE A 416 -25.23 19.15 21.56
C ILE A 416 -24.17 19.81 20.67
N LEU A 417 -23.98 21.12 20.80
CA LEU A 417 -22.99 21.84 20.01
C LEU A 417 -21.56 21.34 20.31
N TYR A 418 -21.20 21.20 21.59
CA TYR A 418 -19.89 20.67 21.98
C TYR A 418 -19.68 19.21 21.56
N ALA A 419 -20.71 18.36 21.70
CA ALA A 419 -20.61 16.96 21.30
C ALA A 419 -20.39 16.81 19.78
N LEU A 420 -21.05 17.64 18.98
CA LEU A 420 -20.85 17.69 17.52
C LEU A 420 -19.48 18.23 17.14
N GLU A 421 -19.01 19.28 17.82
CA GLU A 421 -17.68 19.86 17.59
C GLU A 421 -16.57 18.86 17.91
N ILE A 422 -16.62 18.21 19.08
CA ILE A 422 -15.69 17.15 19.47
C ILE A 422 -15.76 15.99 18.48
N SER A 423 -16.96 15.61 18.04
CA SER A 423 -17.14 14.55 17.06
C SER A 423 -16.48 14.86 15.71
N LEU A 424 -16.59 16.10 15.23
CA LEU A 424 -15.93 16.54 14.00
C LEU A 424 -14.41 16.53 14.16
N LEU A 425 -13.90 17.07 15.28
CA LEU A 425 -12.48 17.12 15.58
C LEU A 425 -11.86 15.73 15.72
N ILE A 426 -12.49 14.81 16.43
CA ILE A 426 -11.98 13.44 16.59
C ILE A 426 -12.08 12.69 15.26
N SER A 427 -13.22 12.74 14.60
CA SER A 427 -13.45 12.01 13.34
C SER A 427 -12.46 12.43 12.25
N PHE A 428 -12.41 13.73 11.92
CA PHE A 428 -11.53 14.24 10.88
C PHE A 428 -10.08 14.37 11.34
N GLY A 429 -9.84 14.74 12.60
CA GLY A 429 -8.50 14.92 13.14
C GLY A 429 -7.73 13.60 13.27
N VAL A 430 -8.36 12.55 13.83
CA VAL A 430 -7.73 11.22 13.89
C VAL A 430 -7.56 10.64 12.49
N HIS A 431 -8.56 10.77 11.62
CA HIS A 431 -8.42 10.35 10.23
C HIS A 431 -7.27 11.06 9.52
N PHE A 432 -7.14 12.38 9.70
CA PHE A 432 -6.04 13.16 9.15
C PHE A 432 -4.69 12.69 9.70
N ILE A 433 -4.55 12.56 11.03
CA ILE A 433 -3.30 12.11 11.64
C ILE A 433 -2.90 10.72 11.12
N PHE A 434 -3.80 9.74 11.15
CA PHE A 434 -3.45 8.39 10.71
C PHE A 434 -3.19 8.29 9.21
N THR A 435 -4.01 8.92 8.37
CA THR A 435 -3.86 8.79 6.91
C THR A 435 -2.81 9.72 6.31
N LYS A 436 -2.59 10.91 6.90
CA LYS A 436 -1.63 11.91 6.38
C LYS A 436 -0.30 11.92 7.11
N LEU A 437 -0.31 11.73 8.44
CA LEU A 437 0.92 11.74 9.23
C LEU A 437 1.54 10.33 9.32
N PHE A 438 0.73 9.32 9.66
CA PHE A 438 1.22 7.95 9.87
C PHE A 438 1.13 7.06 8.63
N LEU A 439 0.46 7.51 7.56
CA LEU A 439 0.26 6.76 6.32
C LEU A 439 -0.38 5.37 6.56
N VAL A 440 -1.20 5.27 7.60
CA VAL A 440 -1.99 4.09 7.98
C VAL A 440 -3.43 4.31 7.52
N SER A 441 -3.97 3.36 6.75
CA SER A 441 -5.40 3.36 6.41
C SER A 441 -6.21 2.98 7.64
N LEU A 442 -7.19 3.82 7.99
CA LEU A 442 -8.25 3.44 8.92
C LEU A 442 -9.37 2.74 8.15
N PRO A 443 -10.11 1.81 8.78
CA PRO A 443 -11.18 1.06 8.10
C PRO A 443 -12.32 1.94 7.60
#